data_AF-A0A819TMH6-F1
#
_entry.id   AF-A0A819TMH6-F1
#
_cell.length_a   1.000
_cell.length_b   1.000
_cell.length_c   1.000
_cell.angle_alpha   90.00
_cell.angle_beta   90.00
_cell.angle_gamma   90.00
#
_symmetry.space_group_name_H-M   'P 1'
#
loop_
_entity.id
_entity.type
_entity.pdbx_description
1 polymer ?
#
loop_
_entity_poly.entity_id
_entity_poly.type
_entity_poly.pdbx_seq_one_letter_code
_entity_poly.pdbx_strand_id
1 'polypeptide(L)' 'MSCDVDGLLEFLLYVGQAKRTFRTGWILRGVEKVESVADHMYRMAVMSLLGIPSNSVKSPTTDSAKSCTSANF' A
#
# COMPACT_ATOMS: atom_id res chain seq x y z
N MET A 1 21.57 26.30 13.28
CA MET A 1 20.31 26.28 12.51
C MET A 1 20.55 25.38 11.31
N SER A 2 20.51 24.07 11.54
CA SER A 2 20.80 23.02 10.53
C SER A 2 19.92 21.77 10.74
N CYS A 3 19.19 21.69 11.86
CA CYS A 3 18.43 20.52 12.27
C CYS A 3 17.25 20.14 11.36
N ASP A 4 16.70 21.07 10.58
CA ASP A 4 15.53 20.80 9.73
C ASP A 4 15.90 20.06 8.44
N VAL A 5 17.03 20.40 7.83
CA VAL A 5 17.48 19.76 6.58
C VAL A 5 18.10 18.39 6.83
N ASP A 6 18.76 18.21 7.98
CA ASP A 6 19.40 16.94 8.34
C ASP A 6 18.34 15.83 8.56
N GLY A 7 17.24 16.15 9.27
CA GLY A 7 16.14 15.21 9.48
C GLY A 7 15.35 14.89 8.20
N LEU A 8 15.13 15.89 7.34
CA LEU A 8 14.48 15.68 6.05
C LEU A 8 15.34 14.86 5.09
N LEU A 9 16.66 15.11 5.07
CA LEU A 9 17.61 14.36 4.24
C LEU A 9 17.69 12.90 4.71
N GLU A 10 17.76 12.66 6.01
CA GLU A 10 17.73 11.32 6.58
C GLU A 10 16.44 10.58 6.19
N PHE A 11 15.29 11.24 6.30
CA PHE A 11 14.02 10.69 5.84
C PHE A 11 14.02 10.33 4.34
N LEU A 12 14.51 11.23 3.47
CA LEU A 12 14.61 10.97 2.03
C LEU A 12 15.55 9.81 1.69
N LEU A 13 16.65 9.66 2.44
CA LEU A 13 17.57 8.53 2.32
C LEU A 13 16.91 7.21 2.75
N TYR A 14 16.11 7.22 3.82
CA TYR A 14 15.31 6.08 4.24
C TYR A 14 14.27 5.68 3.19
N VAL A 15 13.53 6.64 2.62
CA VAL A 15 12.59 6.36 1.51
C VAL A 15 13.32 5.80 0.29
N GLY A 16 14.57 6.22 0.04
CA GLY A 16 15.43 5.66 -1.00
C GLY A 16 15.70 4.16 -0.88
N GLN A 17 15.58 3.57 0.32
CA GLN A 17 15.70 2.13 0.52
C GLN A 17 14.59 1.34 -0.19
N ALA A 18 13.40 1.94 -0.36
CA ALA A 18 12.27 1.31 -1.05
C ALA A 18 12.52 1.02 -2.55
N LYS A 19 13.54 1.66 -3.15
CA LYS A 19 13.99 1.37 -4.52
C LYS A 19 14.83 0.09 -4.61
N ARG A 20 15.44 -0.32 -3.50
CA ARG A 20 16.31 -1.52 -3.39
C ARG A 20 15.59 -2.73 -2.81
N THR A 21 14.40 -2.54 -2.24
CA THR A 21 13.57 -3.64 -1.75
C THR A 21 12.76 -4.23 -2.91
N PHE A 22 13.11 -5.46 -3.29
CA PHE A 22 12.40 -6.22 -4.31
C PHE A 22 11.26 -7.02 -3.69
N ARG A 23 10.16 -7.21 -4.44
CA ARG A 23 9.06 -8.07 -3.98
C ARG A 23 9.49 -9.55 -3.99
N THR A 24 9.51 -10.15 -2.80
CA THR A 24 9.97 -11.53 -2.56
C THR A 24 9.22 -12.59 -3.36
N GLY A 25 7.96 -12.35 -3.72
CA GLY A 25 7.16 -13.29 -4.52
C GLY A 25 7.70 -13.55 -5.94
N TRP A 26 8.40 -12.59 -6.56
CA TRP A 26 9.00 -12.76 -7.89
C TRP A 26 10.39 -13.39 -7.83
N ILE A 27 11.14 -13.11 -6.75
CA ILE A 27 12.44 -13.75 -6.47
C ILE A 27 12.24 -15.26 -6.32
N LEU A 28 11.21 -15.68 -5.58
CA LEU A 28 10.87 -17.10 -5.40
C LEU A 28 10.42 -17.80 -6.69
N ARG A 29 10.02 -17.05 -7.72
CA ARG A 29 9.60 -17.57 -9.04
C ARG A 29 10.69 -17.46 -10.10
N GLY A 30 11.91 -17.04 -9.73
CA GLY A 30 13.06 -17.00 -10.63
C GLY A 30 13.02 -15.88 -11.68
N VAL A 31 12.26 -14.79 -11.44
CA VAL A 31 12.24 -13.65 -12.37
C VAL A 31 13.50 -12.81 -12.16
N GLU A 32 14.37 -12.70 -13.16
CA GLU A 32 15.65 -11.98 -13.05
C GLU A 32 15.50 -10.46 -12.83
N LYS A 33 14.43 -9.85 -13.35
CA LYS A 33 14.19 -8.40 -13.24
C LYS A 33 12.93 -8.12 -12.42
N VAL A 34 13.08 -8.18 -11.11
CA VAL A 34 11.98 -8.00 -10.15
C VAL A 34 11.60 -6.53 -10.01
N GLU A 35 10.31 -6.23 -9.95
CA GLU A 35 9.80 -4.90 -9.61
C GLU A 35 10.22 -4.51 -8.16
N SER A 36 10.68 -3.28 -7.97
CA SER A 36 10.90 -2.74 -6.63
C SER A 36 9.57 -2.33 -5.99
N VAL A 37 9.54 -2.27 -4.67
CA VAL A 37 8.37 -1.77 -3.93
C VAL A 37 8.02 -0.34 -4.38
N ALA A 38 9.02 0.49 -4.68
CA ALA A 38 8.82 1.83 -5.22
C ALA A 38 8.15 1.86 -6.62
N ASP A 39 8.54 0.97 -7.55
CA ASP A 39 7.90 0.87 -8.89
C ASP A 39 6.42 0.48 -8.76
N HIS A 40 6.15 -0.48 -7.85
CA HIS A 40 4.79 -0.92 -7.58
C HIS A 40 3.91 0.18 -6.97
N MET A 41 4.43 0.91 -5.97
CA MET A 41 3.71 2.04 -5.36
C MET A 41 3.47 3.16 -6.37
N TYR A 42 4.42 3.42 -7.27
CA TYR A 42 4.26 4.40 -8.33
C TYR A 42 3.10 4.03 -9.27
N ARG A 43 2.99 2.76 -9.69
CA ARG A 43 1.86 2.31 -10.53
C ARG A 43 0.52 2.47 -9.81
N MET A 44 0.43 2.12 -8.53
CA MET A 44 -0.81 2.31 -7.75
C MET A 44 -1.17 3.79 -7.60
N ALA A 45 -0.19 4.66 -7.37
CA ALA A 45 -0.40 6.11 -7.28
C ALA A 45 -0.83 6.73 -8.62
N VAL A 46 -0.27 6.25 -9.74
CA VAL A 46 -0.68 6.70 -11.08
C VAL A 46 -2.08 6.18 -11.42
N MET A 47 -2.40 4.92 -11.10
CA MET A 47 -3.74 4.37 -11.30
C MET A 47 -4.81 5.11 -10.49
N SER A 48 -4.50 5.52 -9.25
CA SER A 48 -5.42 6.33 -8.44
C SER A 48 -5.55 7.75 -8.96
N LEU A 49 -4.45 8.39 -9.39
CA LEU A 49 -4.45 9.75 -9.95
C LEU A 49 -5.22 9.82 -11.27
N LEU A 50 -5.08 8.81 -12.13
CA LEU A 50 -5.82 8.70 -13.39
C LEU A 50 -7.29 8.29 -13.20
N GLY A 51 -7.72 8.09 -11.96
CA GLY A 51 -9.10 7.74 -11.65
C GLY A 51 -9.50 6.42 -12.30
N ILE A 52 -8.64 5.40 -12.23
CA ILE A 52 -9.02 4.02 -12.51
C ILE A 52 -9.54 3.46 -11.18
N PRO A 53 -10.83 3.63 -10.83
CA PRO A 53 -11.38 2.89 -9.72
C PRO A 53 -11.34 1.42 -10.11
N SER A 54 -10.80 0.57 -9.23
CA SER A 54 -11.40 -0.75 -9.09
C SER A 54 -12.83 -0.51 -8.61
N ASN A 55 -13.72 -0.36 -9.58
CA ASN A 55 -15.14 -0.13 -9.44
C ASN A 55 -15.85 -1.36 -8.83
N SER A 56 -15.43 -1.82 -7.64
CA SER A 56 -16.11 -2.91 -6.92
C SER A 56 -15.55 -3.18 -5.52
N VAL A 57 -15.37 -2.15 -4.68
CA VAL A 57 -15.60 -2.36 -3.24
C VAL A 57 -16.83 -1.53 -2.88
N LYS A 58 -18.00 -2.12 -3.11
CA LYS A 58 -19.16 -1.73 -2.31
C LYS A 58 -18.79 -2.13 -0.88
N SER A 59 -18.32 -1.18 -0.08
CA SER A 59 -18.42 -1.34 1.36
C SER A 59 -19.87 -1.70 1.65
N PRO A 60 -20.17 -2.82 2.34
CA PRO A 60 -21.52 -3.07 2.81
C PRO A 60 -21.82 -2.04 3.90
N THR A 61 -22.31 -0.88 3.47
CA THR A 61 -23.09 0.04 4.30
C THR A 61 -24.55 -0.36 4.13
N THR A 62 -24.96 -1.42 4.81
CA THR A 62 -26.37 -1.71 5.12
C THR A 62 -26.44 -2.48 6.43
N ASP A 63 -26.80 -1.74 7.49
CA ASP A 63 -27.86 -2.11 8.43
C ASP A 63 -28.15 -3.61 8.59
N SER A 64 -27.41 -4.30 9.48
CA SER A 64 -27.90 -5.56 10.06
C SER A 64 -27.23 -5.89 11.41
N ALA A 65 -27.19 -4.92 12.33
CA ALA A 65 -26.91 -5.16 13.75
C ALA A 65 -28.19 -5.16 14.60
N LYS A 66 -29.34 -5.53 14.01
CA LYS A 66 -30.64 -5.67 14.69
C LYS A 66 -31.32 -6.97 14.28
N SER A 67 -30.67 -8.11 14.47
CA SER A 67 -31.36 -9.39 14.61
C SER A 67 -30.40 -10.39 15.24
N CYS A 68 -30.89 -11.18 16.19
CA CYS A 68 -30.16 -12.22 16.92
C CYS A 68 -29.14 -11.77 17.98
N THR A 69 -29.63 -11.27 19.13
CA THR A 69 -29.23 -11.87 20.43
C THR A 69 -30.36 -11.68 21.44
N SER A 70 -31.43 -12.45 21.28
CA SER A 70 -32.31 -12.83 22.39
C SER A 70 -32.48 -14.34 22.28
N ALA A 71 -31.62 -15.06 22.98
CA ALA A 71 -31.72 -16.48 23.29
C ALA A 71 -30.64 -16.79 24.34
N ASN A 72 -30.84 -16.29 25.55
CA ASN A 72 -30.28 -16.92 26.74
C ASN A 72 -31.32 -17.97 27.18
N PHE A 73 -31.02 -19.24 26.90
CA PHE A 73 -31.30 -20.35 27.80
C PHE A 73 -30.00 -20.66 28.53
#